data_AF-A0A940FXD0-F1
#
_entry.id   AF-A0A940FXD0-F1
#
_cell.length_a   1.000
_cell.length_b   1.000
_cell.length_c   1.000
_cell.angle_alpha   90.00
_cell.angle_beta   90.00
_cell.angle_gamma   90.00
#
_symmetry.space_group_name_H-M   'P 1'
#
loop_
_entity.id
_entity.type
_entity.pdbx_description
1 polymer ?
#
loop_
_entity_poly.entity_id
_entity_poly.type
_entity_poly.pdbx_seq_one_letter_code
_entity_poly.pdbx_strand_id
1 'polypeptide(L)'
;MIQFTRGNLLEADADAIVNAVNTVGVMGKGIALQFKLAYPHNFKQYKSQCDAKALKPGILFVVRDNHAPTGDKIIINFPTKAHWKVPPKLST
;
A
#
# COMPACT_ATOMS: atom_id res chain seq x y z
N MET A 1 2.38 22.45 2.15
CA MET A 1 1.10 22.79 1.49
C MET A 1 0.33 21.49 1.25
N ILE A 2 -0.97 21.45 1.50
CA ILE A 2 -1.83 20.29 1.24
C ILE A 2 -2.71 20.63 0.04
N GLN A 3 -2.76 19.74 -0.96
CA GLN A 3 -3.56 19.91 -2.16
C GLN A 3 -4.50 18.72 -2.34
N PHE A 4 -5.77 19.01 -2.65
CA PHE A 4 -6.73 17.99 -3.06
C PHE A 4 -6.73 17.91 -4.57
N THR A 5 -6.33 16.77 -5.12
CA THR A 5 -6.22 16.55 -6.56
C THR A 5 -7.13 15.40 -7.01
N ARG A 6 -7.37 15.31 -8.32
CA ARG A 6 -8.08 14.18 -8.94
C ARG A 6 -7.20 13.60 -10.03
N GLY A 7 -7.15 12.28 -10.13
CA GLY A 7 -6.31 11.59 -11.11
C GLY A 7 -5.97 10.17 -10.66
N ASN A 8 -4.98 9.56 -11.32
CA ASN A 8 -4.45 8.27 -10.95
C ASN A 8 -3.34 8.42 -9.91
N LEU A 9 -3.55 7.87 -8.70
CA LEU A 9 -2.56 7.91 -7.62
C LEU A 9 -1.22 7.27 -8.02
N LEU A 10 -1.23 6.25 -8.89
CA LEU A 10 -0.01 5.56 -9.29
C LEU A 10 0.89 6.39 -10.23
N GLU A 11 0.32 7.42 -10.85
CA GLU A 11 1.00 8.37 -11.74
C GLU A 11 1.35 9.68 -11.03
N ALA A 12 1.13 9.77 -9.72
CA ALA A 12 1.42 10.97 -8.97
C ALA A 12 2.90 11.35 -9.06
N ASP A 13 3.16 12.63 -9.36
CA ASP A 13 4.48 13.24 -9.30
C ASP A 13 4.86 13.50 -7.83
N ALA A 14 5.22 12.41 -7.14
CA ALA A 14 5.61 12.39 -5.74
C ALA A 14 6.65 11.30 -5.48
N ASP A 15 7.57 11.56 -4.55
CA ASP A 15 8.61 10.58 -4.17
C ASP A 15 8.01 9.31 -3.55
N ALA A 16 6.92 9.48 -2.80
CA ALA A 16 6.23 8.41 -2.09
C ALA A 16 4.74 8.39 -2.35
N ILE A 17 4.20 7.18 -2.52
CA ILE A 17 2.76 6.92 -2.66
C ILE A 17 2.29 5.94 -1.58
N VAL A 18 1.09 6.18 -1.06
CA VAL A 18 0.54 5.41 0.07
C VAL A 18 -0.47 4.38 -0.43
N ASN A 19 -0.26 3.13 -0.06
CA ASN A 19 -1.16 2.02 -0.33
C ASN A 19 -1.91 1.62 0.96
N ALA A 20 -3.23 1.73 0.97
CA ALA A 20 -4.05 1.26 2.09
C ALA A 20 -4.19 -0.27 2.04
N VAL A 21 -3.59 -0.96 3.01
CA VAL A 21 -3.53 -2.44 3.04
C VAL A 21 -4.22 -3.03 4.26
N ASN A 22 -4.41 -4.35 4.23
CA ASN A 22 -4.73 -5.16 5.41
C ASN A 22 -3.46 -5.83 5.96
N THR A 23 -3.58 -6.61 7.03
CA THR A 23 -2.46 -7.36 7.60
C THR A 23 -2.51 -8.86 7.30
N VAL A 24 -3.36 -9.30 6.37
CA VAL A 24 -3.50 -10.73 5.98
C VAL A 24 -2.95 -11.03 4.59
N GLY A 25 -2.25 -10.07 3.97
CA GLY A 25 -1.54 -10.32 2.72
C GLY A 25 -2.42 -10.33 1.47
N VAL A 26 -3.63 -9.75 1.51
CA VAL A 26 -4.55 -9.76 0.37
C VAL A 26 -4.63 -8.39 -0.29
N MET A 27 -4.41 -8.32 -1.61
CA MET A 27 -4.65 -7.11 -2.43
C MET A 27 -5.58 -7.48 -3.59
N GLY A 28 -6.86 -7.68 -3.28
CA GLY A 28 -7.81 -8.32 -4.21
C GLY A 28 -8.78 -7.37 -4.92
N LYS A 29 -8.88 -6.10 -4.52
CA LYS A 29 -9.80 -5.13 -5.14
C LYS A 29 -9.37 -3.69 -4.87
N GLY A 30 -10.01 -2.75 -5.59
CA GLY A 30 -9.81 -1.31 -5.42
C GLY A 30 -8.36 -0.90 -5.65
N ILE A 31 -7.92 0.15 -4.96
CA ILE A 31 -6.57 0.70 -5.12
C ILE A 31 -5.48 -0.33 -4.80
N ALA A 32 -5.67 -1.19 -3.80
CA ALA A 32 -4.70 -2.22 -3.44
C ALA A 32 -4.42 -3.21 -4.60
N LEU A 33 -5.44 -3.58 -5.37
CA LEU A 33 -5.23 -4.43 -6.56
C LEU A 33 -4.38 -3.71 -7.62
N GLN A 34 -4.61 -2.41 -7.82
CA GLN A 34 -3.82 -1.61 -8.75
C GLN A 34 -2.35 -1.53 -8.31
N PHE A 35 -2.09 -1.37 -7.01
CA PHE A 35 -0.74 -1.46 -6.44
C PHE A 35 -0.10 -2.84 -6.67
N LYS A 36 -0.84 -3.93 -6.50
CA LYS A 36 -0.33 -5.29 -6.73
C LYS A 36 0.09 -5.50 -8.19
N LEU A 37 -0.67 -4.96 -9.14
CA LEU A 37 -0.39 -5.10 -10.56
C LEU A 37 0.77 -4.20 -11.01
N ALA A 38 0.79 -2.94 -10.55
CA ALA A 38 1.83 -1.97 -10.93
C ALA A 38 3.16 -2.20 -10.22
N TYR A 39 3.14 -2.75 -8.99
CA TYR A 39 4.32 -2.91 -8.13
C TYR A 39 4.38 -4.35 -7.56
N PRO A 40 4.68 -5.35 -8.40
CA PRO A 40 4.70 -6.76 -7.98
C PRO A 40 5.80 -7.05 -6.95
N HIS A 41 6.93 -6.32 -7.01
CA HIS A 41 8.01 -6.46 -6.03
C HIS A 41 7.55 -6.01 -4.63
N ASN A 42 6.93 -4.83 -4.53
CA ASN A 42 6.25 -4.39 -3.32
C ASN A 42 5.25 -5.43 -2.78
N PHE A 43 4.39 -6.00 -3.63
CA PHE A 43 3.42 -7.01 -3.17
C PHE A 43 4.10 -8.24 -2.57
N LYS A 44 5.20 -8.73 -3.19
CA LYS A 44 5.96 -9.88 -2.67
C LYS A 44 6.53 -9.59 -1.28
N GLN A 45 7.14 -8.42 -1.08
CA GLN A 45 7.67 -8.04 0.24
C GLN A 45 6.55 -7.88 1.27
N TYR A 46 5.48 -7.16 0.92
CA TYR A 46 4.31 -7.00 1.79
C TYR A 46 3.71 -8.34 2.21
N LYS A 47 3.57 -9.27 1.26
CA LYS A 47 3.02 -10.61 1.54
C LYS A 47 3.89 -11.38 2.51
N SER A 48 5.22 -11.34 2.33
CA SER A 48 6.17 -11.95 3.26
C SER A 48 6.05 -11.39 4.69
N GLN A 49 5.88 -10.06 4.85
CA GLN A 49 5.65 -9.46 6.17
C GLN A 49 4.33 -9.87 6.80
N CYS A 50 3.27 -10.03 6.00
CA CYS A 50 1.99 -10.54 6.50
C CYS A 50 2.09 -12.01 6.93
N ASP A 51 2.76 -12.84 6.13
CA ASP A 51 2.93 -14.27 6.42
C ASP A 51 3.79 -14.49 7.67
N ALA A 52 4.78 -13.63 7.90
CA ALA A 52 5.56 -13.57 9.14
C ALA A 52 4.80 -12.97 10.34
N LYS A 53 3.54 -12.53 10.17
CA LYS A 53 2.74 -11.81 11.17
C LYS A 53 3.44 -10.57 11.75
N ALA A 54 4.35 -9.98 10.99
CA ALA A 54 5.13 -8.81 11.39
C ALA A 54 4.34 -7.51 11.17
N LEU A 55 3.41 -7.49 10.22
CA LEU A 55 2.61 -6.31 9.91
C LEU A 55 1.42 -6.15 10.87
N LYS A 56 1.28 -4.96 11.47
CA LYS A 56 0.18 -4.61 12.39
C LYS A 56 -0.40 -3.23 12.05
N PRO A 57 -1.68 -2.96 12.34
CA PRO A 57 -2.23 -1.60 12.22
C PRO A 57 -1.39 -0.58 12.99
N GLY A 58 -1.16 0.58 12.39
CA GLY A 58 -0.31 1.65 12.95
C GLY A 58 1.19 1.49 12.70
N ILE A 59 1.65 0.34 12.18
CA ILE A 59 3.06 0.14 11.79
C ILE A 59 3.16 0.24 10.26
N LEU A 60 3.88 1.25 9.77
CA LEU A 60 4.09 1.44 8.34
C LEU A 60 5.09 0.39 7.81
N PHE A 61 4.80 -0.16 6.63
CA PHE A 61 5.76 -0.98 5.90
C PHE A 61 6.14 -0.32 4.58
N VAL A 62 7.40 0.08 4.48
CA VAL A 62 7.94 0.88 3.38
C VAL A 62 8.79 0.01 2.46
N VAL A 63 8.52 0.09 1.16
CA VAL A 63 9.30 -0.58 0.11
C VAL A 63 9.77 0.47 -0.89
N ARG A 64 11.05 0.43 -1.25
CA ARG A 64 11.55 1.13 -2.44
C ARG A 64 11.41 0.20 -3.63
N ASP A 65 10.62 0.60 -4.62
CA ASP A 65 10.41 -0.16 -5.84
C ASP A 65 11.00 0.62 -7.01
N ASN A 66 12.03 0.05 -7.62
CA ASN A 66 12.81 0.62 -8.72
C ASN A 66 12.45 0.00 -10.08
N HIS A 67 11.36 -0.76 -10.13
CA HIS A 67 10.89 -1.45 -11.34
C HIS A 67 9.56 -0.91 -11.87
N ALA A 68 9.10 0.23 -11.36
CA ALA A 68 7.81 0.77 -11.71
C ALA A 68 7.81 1.49 -13.07
N PRO A 69 6.65 1.57 -13.76
CA PRO A 69 6.54 2.23 -15.06
C PRO A 69 6.90 3.72 -15.04
N THR A 70 6.81 4.37 -13.88
CA THR A 70 7.01 5.82 -13.70
C THR A 70 8.35 6.16 -13.03
N GLY A 71 9.28 5.20 -12.97
CA GLY A 71 10.58 5.34 -12.30
C GLY A 71 10.55 4.90 -10.83
N ASP A 72 11.63 5.18 -10.10
CA ASP A 72 11.77 4.80 -8.70
C ASP A 72 10.65 5.42 -7.84
N LYS A 73 9.94 4.58 -7.07
CA LYS A 73 8.90 5.03 -6.15
C LYS A 73 9.08 4.42 -4.77
N ILE A 74 8.77 5.21 -3.74
CA ILE A 74 8.62 4.73 -2.37
C ILE A 74 7.15 4.36 -2.16
N ILE A 75 6.89 3.10 -1.83
CA ILE A 75 5.55 2.62 -1.51
C ILE A 75 5.42 2.45 -0.01
N ILE A 76 4.48 3.20 0.58
CA ILE A 76 4.14 3.13 2.00
C ILE A 76 2.89 2.28 2.12
N ASN A 77 3.04 1.01 2.51
CA ASN A 77 1.90 0.15 2.82
C ASN A 77 1.39 0.51 4.22
N PHE A 78 0.28 1.24 4.27
CA PHE A 78 -0.37 1.69 5.49
C PHE A 78 -1.44 0.68 5.90
N PRO A 79 -1.24 -0.11 6.98
CA PRO A 79 -2.22 -1.11 7.37
C PRO A 79 -3.40 -0.46 8.08
N THR A 80 -4.52 -0.35 7.36
CA THR A 80 -5.77 0.28 7.86
C THR A 80 -6.73 -0.72 8.48
N LYS A 81 -6.50 -2.02 8.27
CA LYS A 81 -7.40 -3.11 8.67
C LYS A 81 -6.64 -4.35 9.13
N ALA A 82 -7.09 -4.99 10.21
CA ALA A 82 -6.59 -6.31 10.61
C ALA A 82 -7.04 -7.41 9.63
N HIS A 83 -8.26 -7.33 9.09
CA HIS A 83 -8.78 -8.26 8.10
C HIS A 83 -9.55 -7.50 7.02
N TRP A 84 -9.42 -7.91 5.75
CA TRP A 84 -10.00 -7.17 4.61
C TRP A 84 -11.54 -7.09 4.63
N LYS A 85 -12.20 -8.06 5.28
CA LYS A 85 -13.66 -8.08 5.49
C LYS A 85 -14.17 -7.11 6.56
N VAL A 86 -13.29 -6.62 7.45
CA VAL A 86 -13.69 -5.74 8.56
C VAL A 86 -13.61 -4.27 8.07
N PRO A 87 -14.57 -3.40 8.42
CA PRO A 87 -14.45 -1.96 8.14
C PRO A 87 -13.23 -1.37 8.88
N PRO A 88 -12.59 -0.30 8.35
CA PRO A 88 -11.51 0.36 9.07
C PRO A 88 -12.07 0.93 10.38
N LYS A 89 -11.30 0.81 11.48
CA LYS A 89 -11.61 1.57 12.69
C LYS A 89 -11.22 3.02 12.43
N LEU A 90 -12.21 3.91 12.38
CA LEU A 90 -11.96 5.34 12.52
C LEU A 90 -11.67 5.58 14.01
N SER A 91 -10.50 6.13 14.33
CA SER A 91 -10.27 6.66 15.68
C SER A 91 -11.14 7.91 15.86
N THR A 92 -12.15 7.81 16.72
CA THR A 92 -12.89 8.95 17.28
C THR A 92 -12.13 9.55 18.44
#